data_AF-A0A0D2ZX27-F1
#
_entry.id   AF-A0A0D2ZX27-F1
#
_cell.length_a   1.000
_cell.length_b   1.000
_cell.length_c   1.000
_cell.angle_alpha   90.00
_cell.angle_beta   90.00
_cell.angle_gamma   90.00
#
_symmetry.space_group_name_H-M   'P 1'
#
loop_
_entity.id
_entity.type
_entity.pdbx_description
1 polymer ?
#
loop_
_entity_poly.entity_id
_entity_poly.type
_entity_poly.pdbx_seq_one_letter_code
_entity_poly.pdbx_strand_id
1 'polypeptide(L)'
;LKAESQSVGGCGGLIGRKKGAVAIRINYDDIKIVFISCHLSAHANKVDQRNEELRRISNSLISKDKRTHDLIVWLGDLNYRIQDVSNRPARSLIQNHLQSVLVRKDQLLQEAERGEIFKGYNEGTLGFKPTYKY
;
A
#
# COMPACT_ATOMS: atom_id res chain seq x y z
N LEU A 1 13.41 11.77 21.20
CA LEU A 1 12.94 10.86 20.13
C LEU A 1 13.00 9.42 20.64
N LYS A 2 11.85 8.75 20.76
CA LYS A 2 11.78 7.32 21.08
C LYS A 2 11.28 6.58 19.84
N ALA A 3 11.99 5.53 19.43
CA ALA A 3 11.65 4.72 18.26
C ALA A 3 11.46 3.25 18.63
N GLU A 4 10.36 2.65 18.17
CA GLU A 4 10.04 1.23 18.39
C GLU A 4 9.67 0.58 17.06
N SER A 5 10.16 -0.65 16.81
CA SER A 5 9.90 -1.38 15.57
C SER A 5 9.10 -2.67 15.81
N GLN A 6 8.13 -2.96 14.96
CA GLN A 6 7.34 -4.19 15.00
C GLN A 6 7.18 -4.78 13.59
N SER A 7 7.32 -6.09 13.43
CA SER A 7 7.19 -6.77 12.13
C SER A 7 6.02 -7.76 12.10
N VAL A 8 5.29 -7.82 10.99
CA VAL A 8 4.26 -8.82 10.70
C VAL A 8 4.61 -9.56 9.42
N GLY A 9 4.81 -10.87 9.52
CA GLY A 9 5.04 -11.75 8.37
C GLY A 9 3.74 -12.26 7.74
N GLY A 10 3.77 -12.49 6.42
CA GLY A 10 2.75 -13.22 5.67
C GLY A 10 2.98 -14.74 5.69
N CYS A 11 1.98 -15.51 5.25
CA CYS A 11 1.97 -16.99 5.26
C CYS A 11 2.84 -17.64 4.16
N GLY A 12 3.92 -16.99 3.71
CA GLY A 12 4.91 -17.64 2.86
C GLY A 12 5.83 -18.46 3.75
N GLY A 13 5.68 -19.78 3.76
CA GLY A 13 6.51 -20.69 4.58
C GLY A 13 8.02 -20.56 4.35
N LEU A 14 8.80 -21.44 4.98
CA LEU A 14 10.29 -21.50 5.09
C LEU A 14 11.13 -21.16 3.83
N ILE A 15 10.56 -21.06 2.63
CA ILE A 15 11.27 -20.86 1.35
C ILE A 15 10.68 -19.67 0.52
N GLY A 16 9.63 -18.99 0.99
CA GLY A 16 9.01 -17.86 0.27
C GLY A 16 9.63 -16.51 0.63
N ARG A 17 9.89 -15.64 -0.37
CA ARG A 17 10.29 -14.23 -0.12
C ARG A 17 9.32 -13.58 0.88
N LYS A 18 9.85 -12.96 1.94
CA LYS A 18 9.07 -12.37 3.05
C LYS A 18 8.13 -11.28 2.53
N LYS A 19 6.86 -11.62 2.30
CA LYS A 19 5.75 -10.66 2.20
C LYS A 19 5.30 -10.32 3.61
N GLY A 20 4.93 -9.07 3.85
CA GLY A 20 4.58 -8.60 5.19
C GLY A 20 4.76 -7.10 5.36
N ALA A 21 4.84 -6.65 6.60
CA ALA A 21 5.05 -5.26 6.93
C ALA A 21 5.96 -5.06 8.13
N VAL A 22 6.61 -3.91 8.17
CA VAL A 22 7.37 -3.40 9.32
C VAL A 22 6.80 -2.04 9.67
N ALA A 23 6.52 -1.83 10.95
CA ALA A 23 6.16 -0.54 11.50
C ALA A 23 7.31 0.05 12.30
N ILE A 24 7.51 1.36 12.17
CA ILE A 24 8.33 2.17 13.07
C ILE A 24 7.42 3.21 13.71
N ARG A 25 7.41 3.25 15.05
CA ARG A 25 6.70 4.27 15.82
C ARG A 25 7.70 5.31 16.28
N ILE A 26 7.39 6.59 16.07
CA ILE A 26 8.21 7.72 16.46
C ILE A 26 7.36 8.65 17.30
N ASN A 27 7.82 8.92 18.52
CA ASN A 27 7.27 10.01 19.34
C ASN A 27 8.19 11.22 19.19
N TYR A 28 7.63 12.30 18.62
CA TYR A 28 8.27 13.60 18.48
C TYR A 28 7.39 14.63 19.18
N ASP A 29 7.89 15.21 20.28
CA ASP A 29 7.10 15.98 21.24
C ASP A 29 5.81 15.22 21.63
N ASP A 30 4.65 15.85 21.49
CA ASP A 30 3.33 15.25 21.76
C ASP A 30 2.74 14.52 20.54
N ILE A 31 3.45 14.48 19.41
CA ILE A 31 2.98 13.87 18.16
C ILE A 31 3.50 12.43 18.04
N LYS A 32 2.57 11.48 17.93
CA LYS A 32 2.82 10.05 17.77
C LYS A 32 2.61 9.65 16.32
N ILE A 33 3.71 9.35 15.63
CA ILE A 33 3.74 9.03 14.21
C ILE A 33 4.06 7.54 14.03
N VAL A 34 3.34 6.86 13.14
CA VAL A 34 3.62 5.48 12.74
C VAL A 34 3.88 5.41 11.25
N PHE A 35 5.05 4.89 10.87
CA PHE A 35 5.37 4.54 9.49
C PHE A 35 5.22 3.04 9.32
N ILE A 36 4.38 2.60 8.39
CA ILE A 36 4.15 1.19 8.07
C ILE A 36 4.62 0.94 6.64
N SER A 37 5.75 0.24 6.51
CA SER A 37 6.28 -0.19 5.22
C SER A 37 5.84 -1.62 4.93
N CYS A 38 5.17 -1.87 3.81
CA CYS A 38 4.69 -3.20 3.43
C CYS A 38 5.18 -3.65 2.05
N HIS A 39 5.25 -4.97 1.88
CA HIS A 39 5.46 -5.63 0.60
C HIS A 39 4.40 -6.72 0.47
N LEU A 40 3.37 -6.43 -0.34
CA LEU A 40 2.17 -7.26 -0.45
C LEU A 40 2.26 -8.29 -1.59
N SER A 41 1.21 -9.09 -1.73
CA SER A 41 1.13 -10.12 -2.75
C SER A 41 1.19 -9.57 -4.19
N ALA A 42 2.21 -10.02 -4.92
CA ALA A 42 2.39 -9.77 -6.35
C ALA A 42 1.30 -10.43 -7.22
N HIS A 43 1.27 -9.99 -8.49
CA HIS A 43 0.36 -10.39 -9.58
C HIS A 43 -1.00 -9.68 -9.58
N ALA A 44 -1.49 -9.38 -10.78
CA ALA A 44 -2.68 -8.55 -10.99
C ALA A 44 -3.97 -9.17 -10.43
N ASN A 45 -4.08 -10.50 -10.43
CA ASN A 45 -5.25 -11.26 -9.96
C ASN A 45 -5.31 -11.47 -8.43
N LYS A 46 -4.44 -10.82 -7.65
CA LYS A 46 -4.34 -10.99 -6.19
C LYS A 46 -4.90 -9.81 -5.39
N VAL A 47 -5.90 -9.10 -5.94
CA VAL A 47 -6.51 -7.92 -5.30
C VAL A 47 -7.06 -8.26 -3.91
N ASP A 48 -7.96 -9.24 -3.82
CA ASP A 48 -8.58 -9.65 -2.55
C ASP A 48 -7.53 -10.10 -1.51
N GLN A 49 -6.49 -10.79 -1.97
CA GLN A 49 -5.39 -11.22 -1.11
C GLN A 49 -4.62 -10.03 -0.54
N ARG A 50 -4.35 -8.98 -1.35
CA ARG A 50 -3.71 -7.75 -0.86
C ARG A 50 -4.59 -6.98 0.12
N ASN A 51 -5.90 -6.90 -0.14
CA ASN A 51 -6.84 -6.27 0.77
C ASN A 51 -6.84 -6.97 2.14
N GLU A 52 -6.85 -8.31 2.14
CA GLU A 52 -6.80 -9.09 3.37
C GLU A 52 -5.45 -8.95 4.10
N GLU A 53 -4.34 -8.93 3.37
CA GLU A 53 -3.02 -8.65 3.93
C GLU A 53 -2.99 -7.26 4.61
N LEU A 54 -3.56 -6.23 3.99
CA LEU A 54 -3.67 -4.89 4.57
C LEU A 54 -4.52 -4.87 5.84
N ARG A 55 -5.68 -5.53 5.84
CA ARG A 55 -6.54 -5.62 7.05
C ARG A 55 -5.82 -6.32 8.19
N ARG A 56 -5.15 -7.45 7.91
CA ARG A 56 -4.35 -8.18 8.90
C ARG A 56 -3.21 -7.31 9.44
N ILE A 57 -2.48 -6.60 8.58
CA ILE A 57 -1.39 -5.70 9.00
C ILE A 57 -1.95 -4.58 9.88
N SER A 58 -3.05 -3.95 9.45
CA SER A 58 -3.72 -2.88 10.20
C SER A 58 -4.13 -3.36 11.59
N ASN A 59 -4.80 -4.51 11.68
CA ASN A 59 -5.23 -5.10 12.96
C ASN A 59 -4.06 -5.50 13.87
N SER A 60 -2.87 -5.75 13.33
CA SER A 60 -1.71 -6.22 14.08
C SER A 60 -0.77 -5.09 14.53
N LEU A 61 -0.62 -4.04 13.69
CA LEU A 61 0.36 -2.97 13.90
C LEU A 61 -0.27 -1.67 14.41
N ILE A 62 -1.54 -1.43 14.11
CA ILE A 62 -2.28 -0.28 14.62
C ILE A 62 -3.04 -0.77 15.85
N SER A 63 -2.83 -0.12 16.99
CA SER A 63 -3.59 -0.43 18.22
C SER A 63 -5.09 -0.41 17.91
N LYS A 64 -5.87 -1.28 18.57
CA LYS A 64 -7.34 -1.25 18.47
C LYS A 64 -7.90 0.13 18.80
N ASP A 65 -7.19 0.90 19.64
CA ASP A 65 -7.50 2.30 19.85
C ASP A 65 -6.77 3.18 18.83
N LYS A 66 -7.47 3.55 17.74
CA LYS A 66 -6.98 4.47 16.71
C LYS A 66 -6.59 5.86 17.27
N ARG A 67 -7.06 6.23 18.47
CA ARG A 67 -6.74 7.51 19.14
C ARG A 67 -5.34 7.51 19.76
N THR A 68 -4.58 6.43 19.62
CA THR A 68 -3.22 6.33 20.16
C THR A 68 -2.15 6.94 19.26
N HIS A 69 -2.49 7.33 18.03
CA HIS A 69 -1.54 7.89 17.06
C HIS A 69 -2.14 9.11 16.37
N ASP A 70 -1.34 10.15 16.21
CA ASP A 70 -1.76 11.41 15.56
C ASP A 70 -1.61 11.31 14.03
N LEU A 71 -0.63 10.53 13.55
CA LEU A 71 -0.37 10.33 12.13
C LEU A 71 0.05 8.90 11.82
N ILE A 72 -0.58 8.28 10.82
CA ILE A 72 -0.20 6.95 10.32
C ILE A 72 0.10 7.08 8.82
N VAL A 73 1.31 6.70 8.43
CA VAL A 73 1.80 6.73 7.05
C VAL A 73 2.02 5.30 6.59
N TRP A 74 1.32 4.90 5.52
CA TRP A 74 1.57 3.63 4.83
C TRP A 74 2.44 3.88 3.61
N LEU A 75 3.40 2.98 3.38
CA LEU A 75 4.33 3.05 2.26
C LEU A 75 4.83 1.65 1.87
N GLY A 76 5.55 1.56 0.75
CA GLY A 76 6.21 0.32 0.30
C GLY A 76 5.71 -0.18 -1.05
N ASP A 77 5.89 -1.47 -1.31
CA ASP A 77 5.42 -2.13 -2.54
C ASP A 77 4.07 -2.80 -2.28
N LEU A 78 3.01 -2.00 -2.39
CA LEU A 78 1.64 -2.47 -2.21
C LEU A 78 1.20 -3.40 -3.35
N ASN A 79 1.94 -3.48 -4.45
CA ASN A 79 1.74 -4.44 -5.54
C ASN A 79 0.37 -4.41 -6.27
N TYR A 80 -0.47 -3.40 -6.06
CA TYR A 80 -1.65 -3.15 -6.89
C TYR A 80 -1.22 -2.78 -8.32
N ARG A 81 -2.03 -3.18 -9.30
CA ARG A 81 -1.70 -3.11 -10.72
C ARG A 81 -2.76 -2.30 -11.47
N ILE A 82 -2.44 -1.93 -12.71
CA ILE A 82 -3.44 -1.41 -13.63
C ILE A 82 -4.30 -2.57 -14.15
N GLN A 83 -5.61 -2.50 -13.92
CA GLN A 83 -6.58 -3.49 -14.34
C GLN A 83 -6.79 -3.43 -15.87
N ASP A 84 -6.88 -4.60 -16.52
CA ASP A 84 -7.24 -4.73 -17.95
C ASP A 84 -6.43 -3.85 -18.92
N VAL A 85 -5.15 -3.62 -18.61
CA VAL A 85 -4.20 -2.95 -19.51
C VAL A 85 -2.88 -3.70 -19.52
N SER A 86 -2.53 -4.26 -20.67
CA SER A 86 -1.22 -4.90 -20.85
C SER A 86 -0.11 -3.88 -21.03
N ASN A 87 1.15 -4.32 -20.91
CA ASN A 87 2.31 -3.42 -20.86
C ASN A 87 2.48 -2.55 -22.12
N ARG A 88 2.24 -3.09 -23.33
CA ARG A 88 2.39 -2.33 -24.58
C ARG A 88 1.37 -1.16 -24.68
N PRO A 89 0.05 -1.38 -24.51
CA PRO A 89 -0.93 -0.31 -24.41
C PRO A 89 -0.62 0.70 -23.31
N ALA A 90 -0.20 0.25 -22.12
CA ALA A 90 0.16 1.15 -21.02
C ALA A 90 1.31 2.09 -21.42
N ARG A 91 2.36 1.56 -22.05
CA ARG A 91 3.49 2.36 -22.56
C ARG A 91 3.05 3.37 -23.61
N SER A 92 2.16 3.00 -24.53
CA SER A 92 1.60 3.93 -25.53
C SER A 92 0.82 5.08 -24.86
N LEU A 93 -0.03 4.78 -23.87
CA LEU A 93 -0.77 5.80 -23.13
C LEU A 93 0.16 6.78 -22.40
N ILE A 94 1.24 6.27 -21.80
CA ILE A 94 2.26 7.10 -21.12
C ILE A 94 2.99 8.01 -22.14
N GLN A 95 3.36 7.49 -23.31
CA GLN A 95 4.03 8.25 -24.36
C GLN A 95 3.15 9.37 -24.93
N ASN A 96 1.83 9.16 -24.99
CA ASN A 96 0.86 10.14 -25.47
C ASN A 96 0.33 11.09 -24.37
N HIS A 97 0.94 11.12 -23.18
CA HIS A 97 0.48 11.92 -22.04
C HIS A 97 -0.96 11.60 -21.57
N LEU A 98 -1.47 10.40 -21.86
CA LEU A 98 -2.81 9.93 -21.49
C LEU A 98 -2.80 9.05 -20.22
N GLN A 99 -1.86 9.33 -19.31
CA GLN A 99 -1.67 8.55 -18.08
C GLN A 99 -2.88 8.60 -17.12
N SER A 100 -3.74 9.61 -17.22
CA SER A 100 -5.01 9.69 -16.46
C SER A 100 -5.94 8.50 -16.75
N VAL A 101 -5.84 7.89 -17.93
CA VAL A 101 -6.57 6.65 -18.28
C VAL A 101 -6.09 5.47 -17.42
N LEU A 102 -4.78 5.41 -17.13
CA LEU A 102 -4.20 4.36 -16.28
C LEU A 102 -4.62 4.55 -14.83
N VAL A 103 -4.62 5.79 -14.33
CA VAL A 103 -5.04 6.12 -12.96
C VAL A 103 -6.45 5.62 -12.66
N ARG A 104 -7.41 5.79 -13.59
CA ARG A 104 -8.79 5.26 -13.43
C ARG A 104 -8.88 3.74 -13.36
N LYS A 105 -7.83 3.04 -13.80
CA LYS A 105 -7.73 1.59 -13.81
C LYS A 105 -6.79 1.07 -12.73
N ASP A 106 -6.30 1.94 -11.86
CA ASP A 106 -5.44 1.55 -10.76
C ASP A 106 -6.25 0.80 -9.68
N GLN A 107 -5.87 -0.44 -9.40
CA GLN A 107 -6.60 -1.27 -8.45
C GLN A 107 -6.55 -0.70 -7.02
N LEU A 108 -5.47 -0.03 -6.60
CA LEU A 108 -5.38 0.53 -5.24
C LEU A 108 -6.42 1.63 -5.07
N LEU A 109 -6.48 2.55 -6.03
CA LEU A 109 -7.43 3.66 -6.00
C LEU A 109 -8.88 3.17 -6.03
N GLN A 110 -9.18 2.17 -6.87
CA GLN A 110 -10.52 1.59 -6.95
C GLN A 110 -10.95 0.91 -5.65
N GLU A 111 -10.07 0.14 -5.01
CA GLU A 111 -10.39 -0.55 -3.76
C GLU A 111 -10.49 0.44 -2.58
N ALA A 112 -9.69 1.50 -2.57
CA ALA A 112 -9.81 2.59 -1.60
C ALA A 112 -11.12 3.37 -1.79
N GLU A 113 -11.52 3.67 -3.02
CA GLU A 113 -12.79 4.33 -3.36
C GLU A 113 -14.00 3.47 -2.95
N ARG A 114 -13.91 2.15 -3.11
CA ARG A 114 -14.93 1.19 -2.61
C ARG A 114 -14.99 1.11 -1.09
N GLY A 115 -13.99 1.64 -0.39
CA GLY A 115 -13.88 1.57 1.07
C GLY A 115 -13.43 0.21 1.59
N GLU A 116 -12.90 -0.67 0.73
CA GLU A 116 -12.41 -2.01 1.09
C GLU A 116 -11.12 -1.95 1.92
N ILE A 117 -10.32 -0.90 1.68
CA ILE A 117 -9.02 -0.61 2.29
C ILE A 117 -8.90 0.90 2.54
N PHE A 118 -7.91 1.30 3.34
CA PHE A 118 -7.51 2.71 3.51
C PHE A 118 -8.65 3.69 3.87
N LYS A 119 -9.73 3.22 4.51
CA LYS A 119 -10.81 4.09 4.99
C LYS A 119 -10.28 5.16 5.94
N GLY A 120 -10.45 6.43 5.56
CA GLY A 120 -9.99 7.60 6.31
C GLY A 120 -8.54 8.01 6.05
N TYR A 121 -7.86 7.36 5.10
CA TYR A 121 -6.55 7.79 4.60
C TYR A 121 -6.72 8.67 3.36
N ASN A 122 -5.70 9.47 3.09
CA ASN A 122 -5.60 10.29 1.89
C ASN A 122 -4.32 9.93 1.13
N GLU A 123 -4.44 9.74 -0.17
CA GLU A 123 -3.30 9.62 -1.09
C GLU A 123 -3.20 10.91 -1.94
N GLY A 124 -1.97 11.38 -2.17
CA GLY A 124 -1.74 12.56 -2.99
C GLY A 124 -1.99 12.30 -4.48
N THR A 125 -2.18 13.37 -5.27
CA THR A 125 -2.37 13.24 -6.73
C THR A 125 -1.14 12.61 -7.39
N LEU A 126 -1.38 11.58 -8.21
CA LEU A 126 -0.32 10.87 -8.96
C LEU A 126 0.16 11.71 -10.15
N GLY A 127 1.18 12.55 -9.91
CA GLY A 127 1.84 13.39 -10.92
C GLY A 127 3.00 12.73 -11.68
N PHE A 128 3.24 11.44 -11.47
CA PHE A 128 4.42 10.71 -11.98
C PHE A 128 4.03 9.49 -12.82
N LYS A 129 4.99 8.96 -13.59
CA LYS A 129 4.80 7.74 -14.43
C LYS A 129 4.76 6.48 -13.55
N PRO A 130 4.06 5.40 -13.95
CA PRO A 130 4.09 4.13 -13.23
C PRO A 130 5.52 3.68 -12.91
N THR A 131 5.73 3.22 -11.68
CA THR A 131 7.05 2.86 -11.12
C THR A 131 7.46 1.40 -11.38
N TYR A 132 6.58 0.61 -12.01
CA TYR A 132 6.82 -0.79 -12.34
C TYR A 132 5.99 -1.23 -13.57
N LYS A 133 6.47 -2.12 -14.45
CA LYS A 133 7.83 -2.66 -14.59
C LYS A 133 8.55 -1.90 -15.71
N TYR A 134 9.75 -1.42 -15.44
CA TYR A 134 10.60 -0.80 -16.46
C TYR A 134 11.13 -1.85 -17.44
#